data_AF-A0A1Y4CLL1-F1
#
_entry.id   AF-A0A1Y4CLL1-F1
#
_cell.length_a   1.000
_cell.length_b   1.000
_cell.length_c   1.000
_cell.angle_alpha   90.00
_cell.angle_beta   90.00
_cell.angle_gamma   90.00
#
_symmetry.space_group_name_H-M   'P 1'
#
loop_
_entity.id
_entity.type
_entity.pdbx_description
1 polymer ?
#
loop_
_entity_poly.entity_id
_entity_poly.type
_entity_poly.pdbx_seq_one_letter_code
_entity_poly.pdbx_strand_id
1 'polypeptide(L)'
;MLVVIRGAGDIASGIALRLFRAGMQVVMCDLAVPTSIRRTVCFSEAIRLGEVCVEDVRGVLCESAESARGVVSAGNVAVLVDPAASCVEELRPDALVDAILAKRNLGTTRDMAPVVVGVGPGFTAQVDCDAAVETMRGHYLGRVYYEGSPIPNTAVPGLIGGYAGERVMRAPADGVFEPCVEIGAQVKAGDVCATVDGEPMCATIDGVVRGLLQAGVPVRRGMKSGDVDPRCRSEYIRSSSDKALAVGGSVLEAILSLSGVLCGPGGMRENDASTEKNVALAHVSGSNFSDFSLVDAIFDELAAARAVGLASLLATRGSMPRHEGARLAVTADGRLLGTVGGGAMEQIAIERARAARDGAASSLEWVTSSRSDMACGGDALLAVRTLAPDDLPVLLALKQVLEGGGTAALREDWSDPSAPVMTMAEDTCPSSVRWDEASGIYRESIVSPSRLHVFGAGHVGAALVGMSAAAGFACHVYDDRPELATPERLPQAASVTRGSFDGLAAAASIGPRDFVVVLTHGHVHDETVLLAVLTRNVQPAYVGCIGSRRKSALAREHLVAAGVSQERVDAVAMPIGEAIGAVTPAEIAVSILAQLVSRRAQLRAARG
;
A
#
# COMPACT_ATOMS: atom_id res chain seq x y z
N MET A 1 7.57 -30.20 8.19
CA MET A 1 6.18 -29.81 8.46
C MET A 1 5.32 -30.37 7.36
N LEU A 2 4.32 -31.18 7.70
CA LEU A 2 3.33 -31.75 6.80
C LEU A 2 2.07 -30.89 6.81
N VAL A 3 1.63 -30.44 5.63
CA VAL A 3 0.43 -29.63 5.45
C VAL A 3 -0.55 -30.35 4.53
N VAL A 4 -1.80 -30.48 4.98
CA VAL A 4 -2.90 -30.97 4.15
C VAL A 4 -3.74 -29.78 3.67
N ILE A 5 -3.97 -29.70 2.37
CA ILE A 5 -4.81 -28.67 1.74
C ILE A 5 -6.10 -29.31 1.23
N ARG A 6 -7.24 -28.83 1.72
CA ARG A 6 -8.55 -29.16 1.15
C ARG A 6 -8.77 -28.30 -0.10
N GLY A 7 -8.93 -28.95 -1.25
CA GLY A 7 -8.99 -28.36 -2.58
C GLY A 7 -7.63 -28.44 -3.30
N ALA A 8 -7.65 -28.66 -4.62
CA ALA A 8 -6.47 -28.63 -5.49
C ALA A 8 -6.66 -27.76 -6.75
N GLY A 9 -7.62 -26.83 -6.71
CA GLY A 9 -7.86 -25.82 -7.75
C GLY A 9 -6.83 -24.67 -7.77
N ASP A 10 -7.14 -23.58 -8.49
CA ASP A 10 -6.19 -22.49 -8.81
C ASP A 10 -5.59 -21.82 -7.54
N ILE A 11 -6.44 -21.43 -6.58
CA ILE A 11 -5.99 -20.79 -5.34
C ILE A 11 -5.22 -21.77 -4.45
N ALA A 12 -5.75 -22.98 -4.26
CA ALA A 12 -5.09 -24.04 -3.50
C ALA A 12 -3.71 -24.39 -4.08
N SER A 13 -3.58 -24.41 -5.40
CA SER A 13 -2.30 -24.69 -6.07
C SER A 13 -1.29 -23.55 -5.87
N GLY A 14 -1.74 -22.29 -5.87
CA GLY A 14 -0.88 -21.17 -5.50
C GLY A 14 -0.40 -21.22 -4.05
N ILE A 15 -1.24 -21.71 -3.13
CA ILE A 15 -0.86 -21.99 -1.74
C ILE A 15 0.18 -23.12 -1.71
N ALA A 16 -0.09 -24.25 -2.36
CA ALA A 16 0.82 -25.39 -2.41
C ALA A 16 2.22 -25.01 -2.93
N LEU A 17 2.31 -24.20 -3.99
CA LEU A 17 3.59 -23.71 -4.51
C LEU A 17 4.38 -22.92 -3.45
N ARG A 18 3.73 -22.06 -2.68
CA ARG A 18 4.40 -21.25 -1.65
C ARG A 18 4.87 -22.11 -0.48
N LEU A 19 4.02 -23.03 0.00
CA LEU A 19 4.37 -23.93 1.10
C LEU A 19 5.49 -24.90 0.69
N PHE A 20 5.39 -25.48 -0.51
CA PHE A 20 6.41 -26.38 -1.04
C PHE A 20 7.76 -25.69 -1.20
N ARG A 21 7.79 -24.48 -1.79
CA ARG A 21 9.01 -23.67 -1.93
C ARG A 21 9.59 -23.20 -0.59
N ALA A 22 8.76 -23.15 0.47
CA ALA A 22 9.20 -22.90 1.84
C ALA A 22 9.70 -24.18 2.56
N GLY A 23 9.77 -25.32 1.86
CA GLY A 23 10.28 -26.58 2.38
C GLY A 23 9.25 -27.45 3.12
N MET A 24 7.95 -27.13 3.00
CA MET A 24 6.89 -27.92 3.61
C MET A 24 6.46 -29.08 2.71
N GLN A 25 6.08 -30.19 3.33
CA GLN A 25 5.52 -31.35 2.65
C GLN A 25 4.02 -31.11 2.45
N VAL A 26 3.55 -31.18 1.19
CA VAL A 26 2.18 -30.77 0.84
C VAL A 26 1.39 -31.96 0.30
N VAL A 27 0.26 -32.25 0.95
CA VAL A 27 -0.78 -33.17 0.46
C VAL A 27 -2.01 -32.34 0.11
N MET A 28 -2.61 -32.56 -1.05
CA MET A 28 -3.81 -31.87 -1.51
C MET A 28 -4.94 -32.86 -1.72
N CYS A 29 -6.17 -32.49 -1.36
CA CYS A 29 -7.35 -33.32 -1.57
C CYS A 29 -8.35 -32.63 -2.49
N ASP A 30 -8.95 -33.34 -3.43
CA ASP A 30 -9.98 -32.79 -4.32
C ASP A 30 -11.05 -33.84 -4.69
N LEU A 31 -12.02 -33.41 -5.51
CA LEU A 31 -13.07 -34.23 -6.09
C LEU A 31 -12.51 -35.21 -7.12
N ALA A 32 -13.16 -36.37 -7.26
CA ALA A 32 -12.84 -37.35 -8.30
C ALA A 32 -12.95 -36.79 -9.73
N VAL A 33 -13.83 -35.80 -9.91
CA VAL A 33 -13.98 -35.03 -11.15
C VAL A 33 -13.71 -33.56 -10.82
N PRO A 34 -12.47 -33.08 -10.96
CA PRO A 34 -12.12 -31.70 -10.64
C PRO A 34 -12.91 -30.68 -11.46
N THR A 35 -13.22 -29.54 -10.86
CA THR A 35 -13.98 -28.44 -11.51
C THR A 35 -13.12 -27.20 -11.77
N SER A 36 -11.80 -27.35 -11.67
CA SER A 36 -10.82 -26.31 -11.95
C SER A 36 -10.76 -25.99 -13.45
N ILE A 37 -11.13 -24.77 -13.84
CA ILE A 37 -11.04 -24.35 -15.25
C ILE A 37 -9.60 -24.05 -15.68
N ARG A 38 -8.75 -23.50 -14.81
CA ARG A 38 -7.36 -23.15 -15.14
C ARG A 38 -6.45 -24.36 -14.94
N ARG A 39 -6.76 -25.45 -15.63
CA ARG A 39 -6.18 -26.79 -15.44
C ARG A 39 -4.65 -26.83 -15.53
N THR A 40 -4.07 -26.01 -16.41
CA THR A 40 -2.62 -25.88 -16.61
C THR A 40 -1.85 -25.33 -15.41
N VAL A 41 -2.53 -24.83 -14.37
CA VAL A 41 -1.92 -24.34 -13.14
C VAL A 41 -2.55 -24.94 -11.88
N CYS A 42 -3.28 -26.06 -12.01
CA CYS A 42 -3.93 -26.73 -10.89
C CYS A 42 -3.35 -28.12 -10.68
N PHE A 43 -2.98 -28.44 -9.42
CA PHE A 43 -2.54 -29.79 -9.06
C PHE A 43 -3.66 -30.82 -9.16
N SER A 44 -4.93 -30.40 -9.12
CA SER A 44 -6.09 -31.26 -9.38
C SER A 44 -6.00 -32.01 -10.71
N GLU A 45 -5.25 -31.50 -11.70
CA GLU A 45 -5.10 -32.17 -13.00
C GLU A 45 -4.34 -33.51 -12.88
N ALA A 46 -3.56 -33.72 -11.81
CA ALA A 46 -2.95 -35.01 -11.50
C ALA A 46 -4.00 -36.13 -11.36
N ILE A 47 -5.22 -35.82 -10.90
CA ILE A 47 -6.31 -36.82 -10.77
C ILE A 47 -6.66 -37.45 -12.12
N ARG A 48 -6.55 -36.67 -13.21
CA ARG A 48 -6.82 -37.16 -14.57
C ARG A 48 -5.60 -37.74 -15.25
N LEU A 49 -4.43 -37.16 -14.99
CA LEU A 49 -3.18 -37.47 -15.71
C LEU A 49 -2.26 -38.45 -14.98
N GLY A 50 -2.55 -38.78 -13.72
CA GLY A 50 -1.64 -39.49 -12.81
C GLY A 50 -0.58 -38.58 -12.21
N GLU A 51 -0.06 -37.61 -12.97
CA GLU A 51 0.86 -36.59 -12.51
C GLU A 51 0.70 -35.28 -13.29
N VAL A 52 1.15 -34.18 -12.70
CA VAL A 52 1.19 -32.87 -13.35
C VAL A 52 2.39 -32.07 -12.86
N CYS A 53 2.92 -31.20 -13.72
CA CYS A 53 3.88 -30.18 -13.31
C CYS A 53 3.19 -28.81 -13.34
N VAL A 54 3.09 -28.17 -12.18
CA VAL A 54 2.60 -26.79 -12.05
C VAL A 54 3.82 -25.91 -11.84
N GLU A 55 4.10 -25.06 -12.82
CA GLU A 55 5.37 -24.32 -12.91
C GLU A 55 6.57 -25.27 -12.88
N ASP A 56 7.33 -25.29 -11.78
CA ASP A 56 8.51 -26.11 -11.54
C ASP A 56 8.26 -27.22 -10.50
N VAL A 57 7.03 -27.37 -10.01
CA VAL A 57 6.68 -28.31 -8.94
C VAL A 57 5.86 -29.48 -9.48
N ARG A 58 6.30 -30.71 -9.16
CA ARG A 58 5.62 -31.95 -9.57
C ARG A 58 4.58 -32.36 -8.54
N GLY A 59 3.35 -32.61 -9.02
CA GLY A 59 2.25 -33.20 -8.26
C GLY A 59 1.91 -34.59 -8.76
N VAL A 60 1.65 -35.52 -7.84
CA VAL A 60 1.44 -36.95 -8.15
C VAL A 60 0.15 -37.43 -7.50
N LEU A 61 -0.69 -38.11 -8.28
CA LEU A 61 -1.88 -38.78 -7.78
C LEU A 61 -1.50 -39.95 -6.89
N CYS A 62 -2.14 -40.01 -5.72
CA CYS A 62 -1.94 -41.03 -4.71
C CYS A 62 -3.25 -41.81 -4.49
N GLU A 63 -3.14 -43.09 -4.17
CA GLU A 63 -4.30 -43.96 -3.92
C GLU A 63 -4.67 -44.01 -2.43
N SER A 64 -3.72 -43.65 -1.55
CA SER A 64 -3.87 -43.72 -0.10
C SER A 64 -3.01 -42.68 0.62
N ALA A 65 -3.33 -42.42 1.89
CA ALA A 65 -2.51 -41.57 2.77
C ALA A 65 -1.07 -42.11 2.92
N GLU A 66 -0.88 -43.43 3.00
CA GLU A 66 0.45 -44.05 3.00
C GLU A 66 1.26 -43.70 1.74
N SER A 67 0.68 -43.88 0.56
CA SER A 67 1.35 -43.52 -0.70
C SER A 67 1.65 -42.01 -0.78
N ALA A 68 0.76 -41.18 -0.26
CA ALA A 68 0.96 -39.73 -0.16
C ALA A 68 2.17 -39.38 0.71
N ARG A 69 2.38 -40.06 1.85
CA ARG A 69 3.59 -39.88 2.70
C ARG A 69 4.88 -40.18 1.92
N GLY A 70 4.88 -41.24 1.10
CA GLY A 70 6.00 -41.58 0.25
C GLY A 70 6.32 -40.48 -0.76
N VAL A 71 5.29 -39.99 -1.47
CA VAL A 71 5.42 -38.93 -2.49
C VAL A 71 5.96 -37.63 -1.90
N VAL A 72 5.43 -37.17 -0.76
CA VAL A 72 5.90 -35.93 -0.12
C VAL A 72 7.29 -36.07 0.50
N SER A 73 7.68 -37.28 0.93
CA SER A 73 9.05 -37.55 1.40
C SER A 73 10.06 -37.56 0.26
N ALA A 74 9.63 -37.89 -0.96
CA ALA A 74 10.42 -37.79 -2.17
C ALA A 74 10.47 -36.36 -2.76
N GLY A 75 9.95 -35.35 -2.05
CA GLY A 75 10.01 -33.96 -2.48
C GLY A 75 9.03 -33.62 -3.61
N ASN A 76 7.83 -34.22 -3.60
CA ASN A 76 6.75 -33.88 -4.56
C ASN A 76 5.47 -33.48 -3.80
N VAL A 77 4.52 -32.85 -4.48
CA VAL A 77 3.17 -32.62 -3.95
C VAL A 77 2.34 -33.89 -4.15
N ALA A 78 1.71 -34.40 -3.09
CA ALA A 78 0.77 -35.52 -3.20
C ALA A 78 -0.65 -35.01 -3.45
N VAL A 79 -1.41 -35.66 -4.33
CA VAL A 79 -2.79 -35.32 -4.65
C VAL A 79 -3.68 -36.54 -4.41
N LEU A 80 -4.73 -36.39 -3.62
CA LEU A 80 -5.68 -37.45 -3.25
C LEU A 80 -7.09 -37.12 -3.76
N VAL A 81 -7.79 -38.15 -4.23
CA VAL A 81 -9.25 -38.08 -4.45
C VAL A 81 -9.93 -38.33 -3.10
N ASP A 82 -10.10 -37.26 -2.34
CA ASP A 82 -10.60 -37.32 -0.95
C ASP A 82 -11.35 -36.03 -0.60
N PRO A 83 -12.58 -35.83 -1.12
CA PRO A 83 -13.30 -34.56 -0.97
C PRO A 83 -13.68 -34.23 0.49
N ALA A 84 -13.71 -35.24 1.37
CA ALA A 84 -13.94 -35.06 2.79
C ALA A 84 -12.66 -34.72 3.56
N ALA A 85 -11.49 -34.87 2.94
CA ALA A 85 -10.17 -34.87 3.58
C ALA A 85 -10.08 -35.86 4.76
N SER A 86 -10.63 -37.05 4.57
CA SER A 86 -10.56 -38.17 5.53
C SER A 86 -9.13 -38.60 5.84
N CYS A 87 -8.19 -38.39 4.91
CA CYS A 87 -6.77 -38.66 5.12
C CYS A 87 -6.14 -37.89 6.29
N VAL A 88 -6.77 -36.81 6.77
CA VAL A 88 -6.26 -35.99 7.88
C VAL A 88 -6.11 -36.81 9.16
N GLU A 89 -7.04 -37.74 9.44
CA GLU A 89 -7.00 -38.59 10.64
C GLU A 89 -5.77 -39.51 10.66
N GLU A 90 -5.43 -40.05 9.49
CA GLU A 90 -4.28 -40.95 9.31
C GLU A 90 -2.98 -40.15 9.18
N LEU A 91 -2.98 -39.08 8.39
CA LEU A 91 -1.80 -38.27 8.10
C LEU A 91 -1.32 -37.47 9.31
N ARG A 92 -2.26 -37.01 10.16
CA ARG A 92 -2.02 -36.14 11.31
C ARG A 92 -1.11 -34.96 10.96
N PRO A 93 -1.54 -34.09 10.03
CA PRO A 93 -0.70 -33.00 9.56
C PRO A 93 -0.44 -31.98 10.68
N ASP A 94 0.67 -31.25 10.55
CA ASP A 94 1.00 -30.14 11.44
C ASP A 94 0.08 -28.93 11.19
N ALA A 95 -0.40 -28.78 9.96
CA ALA A 95 -1.36 -27.76 9.57
C ALA A 95 -2.37 -28.26 8.54
N LEU A 96 -3.59 -27.73 8.59
CA LEU A 96 -4.63 -27.94 7.60
C LEU A 96 -5.05 -26.59 7.00
N VAL A 97 -5.17 -26.54 5.67
CA VAL A 97 -5.64 -25.37 4.94
C VAL A 97 -6.90 -25.73 4.18
N ASP A 98 -8.02 -25.05 4.44
CA ASP A 98 -9.19 -25.17 3.58
C ASP A 98 -9.19 -24.10 2.50
N ALA A 99 -8.90 -24.52 1.27
CA ALA A 99 -8.85 -23.69 0.08
C ALA A 99 -9.85 -24.13 -1.01
N ILE A 100 -10.95 -24.80 -0.62
CA ILE A 100 -12.02 -25.21 -1.53
C ILE A 100 -12.72 -23.98 -2.14
N LEU A 101 -12.76 -22.86 -1.40
CA LEU A 101 -13.49 -21.64 -1.74
C LEU A 101 -14.99 -21.86 -2.01
N ALA A 102 -15.62 -22.70 -1.18
CA ALA A 102 -17.06 -22.97 -1.24
C ALA A 102 -17.93 -21.75 -0.84
N LYS A 103 -17.31 -20.68 -0.32
CA LYS A 103 -17.97 -19.46 0.20
C LYS A 103 -18.84 -19.68 1.43
N ARG A 104 -18.74 -20.87 2.02
CA ARG A 104 -19.35 -21.33 3.26
C ARG A 104 -18.47 -22.45 3.81
N ASN A 105 -18.43 -22.61 5.12
CA ASN A 105 -17.77 -23.75 5.74
C ASN A 105 -18.51 -25.05 5.38
N LEU A 106 -17.78 -26.07 4.90
CA LEU A 106 -18.30 -27.38 4.50
C LEU A 106 -17.91 -28.51 5.49
N GLY A 107 -17.53 -28.14 6.71
CA GLY A 107 -17.17 -29.09 7.77
C GLY A 107 -15.71 -29.02 8.21
N THR A 108 -15.02 -27.93 7.91
CA THR A 108 -13.69 -27.66 8.47
C THR A 108 -13.83 -27.11 9.88
N THR A 109 -13.07 -27.67 10.80
CA THR A 109 -13.09 -27.29 12.22
C THR A 109 -11.67 -27.15 12.74
N ARG A 110 -11.51 -26.39 13.83
CA ARG A 110 -10.20 -26.07 14.44
C ARG A 110 -9.45 -27.28 14.99
N ASP A 111 -10.14 -28.35 15.29
CA ASP A 111 -9.58 -29.58 15.87
C ASP A 111 -9.02 -30.54 14.83
N MET A 112 -9.16 -30.25 13.52
CA MET A 112 -8.64 -31.11 12.46
C MET A 112 -7.11 -31.17 12.38
N ALA A 113 -6.40 -30.15 12.87
CA ALA A 113 -4.94 -30.08 12.92
C ALA A 113 -4.50 -29.08 13.99
N PRO A 114 -3.22 -29.09 14.45
CA PRO A 114 -2.71 -28.10 15.39
C PRO A 114 -2.81 -26.64 14.90
N VAL A 115 -2.77 -26.44 13.58
CA VAL A 115 -2.99 -25.15 12.93
C VAL A 115 -4.01 -25.32 11.80
N VAL A 116 -5.15 -24.64 11.88
CA VAL A 116 -6.19 -24.68 10.83
C VAL A 116 -6.37 -23.30 10.21
N VAL A 117 -6.19 -23.20 8.89
CA VAL A 117 -6.35 -21.94 8.13
C VAL A 117 -7.50 -22.04 7.13
N GLY A 118 -8.50 -21.18 7.28
CA GLY A 118 -9.61 -21.05 6.32
C GLY A 118 -9.30 -20.01 5.25
N VAL A 119 -9.52 -20.31 3.98
CA VAL A 119 -9.23 -19.38 2.89
C VAL A 119 -10.51 -18.84 2.28
N GLY A 120 -10.67 -17.52 2.31
CA GLY A 120 -11.77 -16.80 1.67
C GLY A 120 -13.06 -16.73 2.49
N PRO A 121 -14.14 -16.21 1.87
CA PRO A 121 -15.42 -16.01 2.56
C PRO A 121 -16.01 -17.32 3.07
N GLY A 122 -16.73 -17.24 4.19
CA GLY A 122 -17.40 -18.39 4.81
C GLY A 122 -16.61 -19.05 5.94
N PHE A 123 -15.44 -18.50 6.28
CA PHE A 123 -14.66 -18.86 7.47
C PHE A 123 -14.58 -17.68 8.43
N THR A 124 -14.63 -17.98 9.71
CA THR A 124 -14.44 -17.04 10.81
C THR A 124 -13.32 -17.55 11.71
N ALA A 125 -12.27 -16.75 11.87
CA ALA A 125 -11.17 -17.07 12.76
C ALA A 125 -11.65 -17.12 14.21
N GLN A 126 -11.07 -18.02 15.01
CA GLN A 126 -11.49 -18.43 16.36
C GLN A 126 -12.82 -19.19 16.44
N VAL A 127 -13.58 -19.32 15.36
CA VAL A 127 -14.80 -20.13 15.30
C VAL A 127 -14.58 -21.39 14.47
N ASP A 128 -14.31 -21.22 13.18
CA ASP A 128 -14.15 -22.31 12.22
C ASP A 128 -12.68 -22.77 12.10
N CYS A 129 -11.76 -21.84 12.24
CA CYS A 129 -10.32 -21.99 11.98
C CYS A 129 -9.50 -21.09 12.92
N ASP A 130 -8.19 -21.29 13.02
CA ASP A 130 -7.30 -20.46 13.84
C ASP A 130 -6.93 -19.15 13.14
N ALA A 131 -6.92 -19.15 11.81
CA ALA A 131 -6.80 -17.94 11.01
C ALA A 131 -7.63 -18.05 9.72
N ALA A 132 -8.17 -16.92 9.26
CA ALA A 132 -8.87 -16.81 8.00
C ALA A 132 -8.15 -15.84 7.04
N VAL A 133 -8.07 -16.17 5.75
CA VAL A 133 -7.31 -15.38 4.76
C VAL A 133 -8.22 -14.69 3.75
N GLU A 134 -8.03 -13.39 3.55
CA GLU A 134 -8.75 -12.62 2.54
C GLU A 134 -8.37 -13.01 1.10
N THR A 135 -9.38 -13.15 0.25
CA THR A 135 -9.21 -13.49 -1.17
C THR A 135 -9.76 -12.42 -2.12
N MET A 136 -10.50 -11.44 -1.63
CA MET A 136 -11.02 -10.35 -2.46
C MET A 136 -9.86 -9.47 -2.96
N ARG A 137 -9.83 -9.22 -4.28
CA ARG A 137 -8.83 -8.31 -4.86
C ARG A 137 -9.10 -6.88 -4.36
N GLY A 138 -8.04 -6.18 -3.98
CA GLY A 138 -8.11 -4.83 -3.42
C GLY A 138 -7.10 -4.67 -2.29
N HIS A 139 -7.33 -3.70 -1.41
CA HIS A 139 -6.43 -3.35 -0.30
C HIS A 139 -6.21 -4.47 0.72
N TYR A 140 -7.12 -5.43 0.80
CA TYR A 140 -7.09 -6.49 1.80
C TYR A 140 -6.65 -7.84 1.24
N LEU A 141 -6.37 -7.96 -0.06
CA LEU A 141 -6.00 -9.24 -0.67
C LEU A 141 -4.81 -9.86 0.08
N GLY A 142 -4.99 -11.07 0.63
CA GLY A 142 -3.95 -11.74 1.39
C GLY A 142 -3.79 -11.22 2.83
N ARG A 143 -4.71 -10.41 3.36
CA ARG A 143 -4.74 -10.12 4.79
C ARG A 143 -5.10 -11.39 5.57
N VAL A 144 -4.32 -11.68 6.62
CA VAL A 144 -4.60 -12.74 7.58
C VAL A 144 -5.43 -12.15 8.72
N TYR A 145 -6.56 -12.79 9.01
CA TYR A 145 -7.41 -12.50 10.15
C TYR A 145 -7.19 -13.59 11.20
N TYR A 146 -6.66 -13.21 12.36
CA TYR A 146 -6.60 -14.10 13.53
C TYR A 146 -7.88 -14.03 14.37
N GLU A 147 -8.68 -12.99 14.17
CA GLU A 147 -10.04 -12.83 14.67
C GLU A 147 -10.93 -12.22 13.56
N GLY A 148 -12.20 -12.63 13.49
CA GLY A 148 -13.15 -12.17 12.49
C GLY A 148 -13.15 -12.97 11.18
N SER A 149 -13.79 -12.42 10.13
CA SER A 149 -14.05 -13.13 8.87
C SER A 149 -13.60 -12.32 7.65
N PRO A 150 -13.13 -12.97 6.57
CA PRO A 150 -12.94 -12.33 5.28
C PRO A 150 -14.23 -11.73 4.70
N ILE A 151 -14.08 -10.79 3.79
CA ILE A 151 -15.19 -10.07 3.17
C ILE A 151 -16.16 -11.04 2.49
N PRO A 152 -17.49 -10.92 2.72
CA PRO A 152 -18.48 -11.78 2.11
C PRO A 152 -18.38 -11.83 0.58
N ASN A 153 -18.72 -12.98 -0.01
CA ASN A 153 -18.64 -13.15 -1.46
C ASN A 153 -19.54 -12.15 -2.20
N THR A 154 -18.93 -11.29 -3.01
CA THR A 154 -19.62 -10.30 -3.85
C THR A 154 -20.19 -10.88 -5.15
N ALA A 155 -19.85 -12.12 -5.51
CA ALA A 155 -20.18 -12.79 -6.78
C ALA A 155 -19.65 -12.12 -8.07
N VAL A 156 -18.99 -10.97 -7.98
CA VAL A 156 -18.38 -10.25 -9.09
C VAL A 156 -16.91 -10.65 -9.26
N PRO A 157 -16.48 -11.16 -10.43
CA PRO A 157 -15.08 -11.43 -10.68
C PRO A 157 -14.24 -10.14 -10.72
N GLY A 158 -12.99 -10.21 -10.28
CA GLY A 158 -12.08 -9.06 -10.39
C GLY A 158 -11.67 -8.74 -11.82
N LEU A 159 -11.34 -7.46 -12.05
CA LEU A 159 -10.90 -6.91 -13.34
C LEU A 159 -9.57 -7.52 -13.80
N ILE A 160 -9.50 -7.90 -15.07
CA ILE A 160 -8.27 -8.26 -15.79
C ILE A 160 -8.32 -7.57 -17.15
N GLY A 161 -7.34 -6.70 -17.44
CA GLY A 161 -7.29 -5.97 -18.71
C GLY A 161 -8.54 -5.11 -18.98
N GLY A 162 -9.22 -4.63 -17.94
CA GLY A 162 -10.46 -3.84 -18.06
C GLY A 162 -11.77 -4.63 -18.03
N TYR A 163 -11.72 -5.97 -18.04
CA TYR A 163 -12.90 -6.83 -18.07
C TYR A 163 -13.08 -7.61 -16.76
N ALA A 164 -14.32 -7.74 -16.28
CA ALA A 164 -14.65 -8.40 -15.01
C ALA A 164 -15.45 -9.69 -15.23
N GLY A 165 -16.77 -9.58 -15.38
CA GLY A 165 -17.68 -10.71 -15.58
C GLY A 165 -17.61 -11.26 -17.00
N GLU A 166 -17.37 -10.37 -17.97
CA GLU A 166 -17.36 -10.62 -19.41
C GLU A 166 -16.24 -11.55 -19.84
N ARG A 167 -15.25 -11.81 -18.99
CA ARG A 167 -14.19 -12.79 -19.30
C ARG A 167 -14.54 -14.22 -18.90
N VAL A 168 -15.58 -14.39 -18.07
CA VAL A 168 -15.95 -15.67 -17.48
C VAL A 168 -17.04 -16.32 -18.32
N MET A 169 -16.70 -17.43 -18.98
CA MET A 169 -17.68 -18.23 -19.72
C MET A 169 -18.44 -19.14 -18.75
N ARG A 170 -19.76 -19.17 -18.91
CA ARG A 170 -20.68 -19.93 -18.07
C ARG A 170 -21.50 -20.91 -18.90
N ALA A 171 -21.76 -22.08 -18.33
CA ALA A 171 -22.56 -23.11 -18.99
C ALA A 171 -23.96 -22.57 -19.38
N PRO A 172 -24.39 -22.71 -20.65
CA PRO A 172 -25.68 -22.20 -21.12
C PRO A 172 -26.87 -23.05 -20.65
N ALA A 173 -26.64 -24.33 -20.33
CA ALA A 173 -27.64 -25.30 -19.88
C ALA A 173 -27.08 -26.20 -18.77
N ASP A 174 -27.96 -27.04 -18.20
CA ASP A 174 -27.55 -28.21 -17.41
C ASP A 174 -27.16 -29.33 -18.39
N GLY A 175 -26.07 -30.05 -18.14
CA GLY A 175 -25.64 -31.12 -19.04
C GLY A 175 -24.18 -31.51 -18.95
N VAL A 176 -23.70 -32.26 -19.93
CA VAL A 176 -22.29 -32.65 -20.06
C VAL A 176 -21.52 -31.58 -20.82
N PHE A 177 -20.40 -31.13 -20.27
CA PHE A 177 -19.52 -30.14 -20.88
C PHE A 177 -18.57 -30.79 -21.88
N GLU A 178 -18.55 -30.29 -23.11
CA GLU A 178 -17.67 -30.75 -24.19
C GLU A 178 -16.89 -29.56 -24.79
N PRO A 179 -15.56 -29.47 -24.59
CA PRO A 179 -14.76 -28.37 -25.12
C PRO A 179 -14.62 -28.45 -26.65
N CYS A 180 -14.75 -27.31 -27.34
CA CYS A 180 -14.52 -27.19 -28.78
C CYS A 180 -13.15 -26.60 -29.11
N VAL A 181 -12.48 -25.99 -28.13
CA VAL A 181 -11.14 -25.40 -28.23
C VAL A 181 -10.27 -25.83 -27.06
N GLU A 182 -8.96 -25.62 -27.17
CA GLU A 182 -8.00 -25.91 -26.10
C GLU A 182 -7.63 -24.65 -25.30
N ILE A 183 -7.14 -24.85 -24.07
CA ILE A 183 -6.52 -23.77 -23.29
C ILE A 183 -5.29 -23.27 -24.07
N GLY A 184 -5.22 -21.96 -24.31
CA GLY A 184 -4.21 -21.31 -25.13
C GLY A 184 -4.72 -20.91 -26.52
N ALA A 185 -5.90 -21.36 -26.95
CA ALA A 185 -6.51 -20.93 -28.20
C ALA A 185 -6.84 -19.43 -28.18
N GLN A 186 -6.59 -18.75 -29.29
CA GLN A 186 -7.07 -17.38 -29.52
C GLN A 186 -8.53 -17.44 -30.00
N VAL A 187 -9.37 -16.60 -29.41
CA VAL A 187 -10.81 -16.53 -29.70
C VAL A 187 -11.25 -15.09 -29.84
N LYS A 188 -12.26 -14.87 -30.68
CA LYS A 188 -13.01 -13.63 -30.78
C LYS A 188 -14.34 -13.75 -30.05
N ALA A 189 -14.90 -12.62 -29.64
CA ALA A 189 -16.27 -12.58 -29.13
C ALA A 189 -17.24 -13.20 -30.15
N GLY A 190 -18.02 -14.18 -29.70
CA GLY A 190 -18.94 -14.98 -30.52
C GLY A 190 -18.42 -16.37 -30.89
N ASP A 191 -17.11 -16.62 -30.82
CA ASP A 191 -16.54 -17.93 -31.16
C ASP A 191 -17.01 -19.01 -30.18
N VAL A 192 -17.44 -20.18 -30.69
CA VAL A 192 -17.89 -21.31 -29.87
C VAL A 192 -16.69 -21.96 -29.21
N CYS A 193 -16.63 -21.91 -27.88
CA CYS A 193 -15.53 -22.46 -27.09
C CYS A 193 -15.83 -23.86 -26.52
N ALA A 194 -17.10 -24.18 -26.31
CA ALA A 194 -17.56 -25.49 -25.86
C ALA A 194 -19.04 -25.68 -26.19
N THR A 195 -19.56 -26.89 -26.00
CA THR A 195 -21.00 -27.18 -25.96
C THR A 195 -21.40 -27.78 -24.62
N VAL A 196 -22.63 -27.53 -24.18
CA VAL A 196 -23.24 -28.22 -23.03
C VAL A 196 -24.56 -28.83 -23.48
N ASP A 197 -24.62 -30.16 -23.52
CA ASP A 197 -25.77 -30.91 -24.07
C ASP A 197 -26.21 -30.43 -25.47
N GLY A 198 -25.22 -30.09 -26.31
CA GLY A 198 -25.43 -29.55 -27.66
C GLY A 198 -25.66 -28.04 -27.75
N GLU A 199 -25.87 -27.33 -26.64
CA GLU A 199 -25.97 -25.86 -26.65
C GLU A 199 -24.59 -25.18 -26.69
N PRO A 200 -24.33 -24.22 -27.60
CA PRO A 200 -23.04 -23.57 -27.73
C PRO A 200 -22.74 -22.58 -26.59
N MET A 201 -21.55 -22.70 -26.00
CA MET A 201 -20.97 -21.74 -25.07
C MET A 201 -19.90 -20.91 -25.80
N CYS A 202 -20.22 -19.65 -26.08
CA CYS A 202 -19.34 -18.75 -26.83
C CYS A 202 -18.44 -17.90 -25.94
N ALA A 203 -17.30 -17.46 -26.49
CA ALA A 203 -16.50 -16.38 -25.91
C ALA A 203 -17.27 -15.07 -25.95
N THR A 204 -17.21 -14.31 -24.86
CA THR A 204 -17.87 -13.01 -24.70
C THR A 204 -16.94 -11.83 -24.97
N ILE A 205 -15.64 -12.08 -25.05
CA ILE A 205 -14.60 -11.10 -25.35
C ILE A 205 -13.54 -11.73 -26.25
N ASP A 206 -12.78 -10.89 -26.94
CA ASP A 206 -11.57 -11.30 -27.64
C ASP A 206 -10.46 -11.65 -26.62
N GLY A 207 -9.67 -12.67 -26.91
CA GLY A 207 -8.54 -13.01 -26.06
C GLY A 207 -7.98 -14.40 -26.26
N VAL A 208 -7.26 -14.88 -25.24
CA VAL A 208 -6.76 -16.25 -25.16
C VAL A 208 -7.58 -17.03 -24.14
N VAL A 209 -8.08 -18.21 -24.49
CA VAL A 209 -8.74 -19.12 -23.54
C VAL A 209 -7.73 -19.54 -22.48
N ARG A 210 -7.84 -18.97 -21.28
CA ARG A 210 -6.90 -19.20 -20.17
C ARG A 210 -7.36 -20.31 -19.24
N GLY A 211 -8.65 -20.62 -19.24
CA GLY A 211 -9.20 -21.75 -18.51
C GLY A 211 -10.42 -22.32 -19.22
N LEU A 212 -10.56 -23.64 -19.16
CA LEU A 212 -11.67 -24.38 -19.72
C LEU A 212 -11.80 -25.72 -18.96
N LEU A 213 -13.02 -26.11 -18.61
CA LEU A 213 -13.28 -27.45 -18.07
C LEU A 213 -12.85 -28.54 -19.06
N GLN A 214 -12.60 -29.73 -18.53
CA GLN A 214 -12.36 -30.92 -19.33
C GLN A 214 -13.67 -31.51 -19.87
N ALA A 215 -13.56 -32.31 -20.92
CA ALA A 215 -14.67 -33.06 -21.51
C ALA A 215 -15.34 -33.99 -20.47
N GLY A 216 -16.64 -34.21 -20.60
CA GLY A 216 -17.39 -35.15 -19.76
C GLY A 216 -17.80 -34.60 -18.38
N VAL A 217 -17.47 -33.36 -18.02
CA VAL A 217 -17.83 -32.81 -16.70
C VAL A 217 -19.32 -32.46 -16.65
N PRO A 218 -20.09 -32.96 -15.66
CA PRO A 218 -21.45 -32.52 -15.46
C PRO A 218 -21.48 -31.08 -14.93
N VAL A 219 -22.17 -30.20 -15.63
CA VAL A 219 -22.31 -28.77 -15.29
C VAL A 219 -23.77 -28.39 -15.15
N ARG A 220 -24.02 -27.32 -14.39
CA ARG A 220 -25.33 -26.68 -14.28
C ARG A 220 -25.32 -25.34 -14.99
N ARG A 221 -26.47 -24.88 -15.49
CA ARG A 221 -26.65 -23.56 -16.09
C ARG A 221 -26.06 -22.48 -15.18
N GLY A 222 -25.22 -21.62 -15.75
CA GLY A 222 -24.54 -20.53 -15.04
C GLY A 222 -23.28 -20.94 -14.29
N MET A 223 -22.96 -22.24 -14.19
CA MET A 223 -21.70 -22.72 -13.63
C MET A 223 -20.52 -22.15 -14.42
N LYS A 224 -19.46 -21.75 -13.72
CA LYS A 224 -18.24 -21.24 -14.34
C LYS A 224 -17.53 -22.39 -15.04
N SER A 225 -17.43 -22.31 -16.37
CA SER A 225 -16.90 -23.41 -17.19
C SER A 225 -15.74 -23.00 -18.10
N GLY A 226 -15.43 -21.69 -18.19
CA GLY A 226 -14.24 -21.20 -18.87
C GLY A 226 -13.86 -19.77 -18.46
N ASP A 227 -12.69 -19.33 -18.93
CA ASP A 227 -12.13 -18.00 -18.67
C ASP A 227 -11.26 -17.56 -19.86
N VAL A 228 -11.48 -16.35 -20.36
CA VAL A 228 -10.69 -15.73 -21.43
C VAL A 228 -9.78 -14.65 -20.83
N ASP A 229 -8.52 -14.57 -21.26
CA ASP A 229 -7.61 -13.51 -20.89
C ASP A 229 -7.50 -12.48 -22.02
N PRO A 230 -7.98 -11.23 -21.82
CA PRO A 230 -7.98 -10.20 -22.86
C PRO A 230 -6.58 -9.66 -23.18
N ARG A 231 -5.56 -10.00 -22.39
CA ARG A 231 -4.19 -9.51 -22.59
C ARG A 231 -3.44 -10.28 -23.68
N CYS A 232 -4.04 -11.36 -24.21
CA CYS A 232 -3.52 -12.15 -25.32
C CYS A 232 -2.10 -12.69 -25.14
N ARG A 233 -1.67 -12.95 -23.89
CA ARG A 233 -0.36 -13.51 -23.56
C ARG A 233 -0.48 -15.00 -23.25
N SER A 234 0.05 -15.83 -24.14
CA SER A 234 -0.03 -17.29 -24.03
C SER A 234 0.75 -17.83 -22.84
N GLU A 235 1.82 -17.17 -22.38
CA GLU A 235 2.56 -17.65 -21.22
C GLU A 235 1.75 -17.63 -19.91
N TYR A 236 0.73 -16.78 -19.81
CA TYR A 236 -0.11 -16.64 -18.60
C TYR A 236 -1.03 -17.83 -18.34
N ILE A 237 -1.17 -18.72 -19.31
CA ILE A 237 -1.92 -19.96 -19.11
C ILE A 237 -1.16 -20.90 -18.17
N ARG A 238 0.18 -20.82 -18.10
CA ARG A 238 1.04 -21.72 -17.29
C ARG A 238 1.57 -21.10 -16.00
N SER A 239 1.23 -19.84 -15.71
CA SER A 239 1.69 -19.14 -14.50
C SER A 239 0.56 -19.00 -13.47
N SER A 240 0.87 -19.27 -12.21
CA SER A 240 -0.05 -18.98 -11.11
C SER A 240 -0.38 -17.49 -11.06
N SER A 241 -1.60 -17.16 -10.63
CA SER A 241 -2.02 -15.75 -10.59
C SER A 241 -1.37 -15.02 -9.41
N ASP A 242 -1.18 -13.72 -9.57
CA ASP A 242 -0.86 -12.78 -8.49
C ASP A 242 -1.71 -13.00 -7.24
N LYS A 243 -3.03 -13.19 -7.42
CA LYS A 243 -3.97 -13.48 -6.33
C LYS A 243 -3.67 -14.81 -5.65
N ALA A 244 -3.44 -15.88 -6.42
CA ALA A 244 -3.14 -17.19 -5.86
C ALA A 244 -1.81 -17.16 -5.07
N LEU A 245 -0.80 -16.45 -5.60
CA LEU A 245 0.50 -16.29 -4.95
C LEU A 245 0.46 -15.39 -3.72
N ALA A 246 -0.37 -14.34 -3.70
CA ALA A 246 -0.58 -13.46 -2.56
C ALA A 246 -1.25 -14.25 -1.41
N VAL A 247 -2.37 -14.91 -1.70
CA VAL A 247 -3.07 -15.78 -0.74
C VAL A 247 -2.15 -16.88 -0.21
N GLY A 248 -1.34 -17.50 -1.08
CA GLY A 248 -0.35 -18.49 -0.66
C GLY A 248 0.72 -17.93 0.29
N GLY A 249 1.16 -16.69 0.09
CA GLY A 249 2.08 -16.02 1.02
C GLY A 249 1.45 -15.79 2.39
N SER A 250 0.18 -15.40 2.42
CA SER A 250 -0.57 -15.17 3.66
C SER A 250 -0.86 -16.46 4.43
N VAL A 251 -1.16 -17.55 3.74
CA VAL A 251 -1.31 -18.87 4.37
C VAL A 251 0.04 -19.31 4.97
N LEU A 252 1.14 -19.11 4.26
CA LEU A 252 2.48 -19.38 4.79
C LEU A 252 2.76 -18.54 6.04
N GLU A 253 2.48 -17.24 6.01
CA GLU A 253 2.59 -16.34 7.17
C GLU A 253 1.76 -16.86 8.36
N ALA A 254 0.48 -17.18 8.13
CA ALA A 254 -0.42 -17.68 9.16
C ALA A 254 0.12 -18.96 9.81
N ILE A 255 0.55 -19.94 9.00
CA ILE A 255 1.11 -21.20 9.49
C ILE A 255 2.37 -20.96 10.31
N LEU A 256 3.31 -20.15 9.81
CA LEU A 256 4.58 -19.91 10.50
C LEU A 256 4.40 -19.13 11.82
N SER A 257 3.44 -18.20 11.86
CA SER A 257 3.07 -17.48 13.09
C SER A 257 2.39 -18.40 14.12
N LEU A 258 1.41 -19.20 13.69
CA LEU A 258 0.63 -20.06 14.60
C LEU A 258 1.40 -21.29 15.09
N SER A 259 2.33 -21.79 14.28
CA SER A 259 3.24 -22.89 14.67
C SER A 259 4.36 -22.44 15.60
N GLY A 260 4.52 -21.13 15.84
CA GLY A 260 5.58 -20.58 16.68
C GLY A 260 6.97 -20.57 16.03
N VAL A 261 7.07 -20.84 14.72
CA VAL A 261 8.35 -20.76 13.98
C VAL A 261 8.82 -19.30 13.87
N LEU A 262 7.88 -18.36 13.73
CA LEU A 262 8.16 -16.93 13.81
C LEU A 262 8.12 -16.46 15.27
N CYS A 263 9.15 -16.78 16.05
CA CYS A 263 9.36 -16.13 17.35
C CYS A 263 9.88 -14.69 17.15
N GLY A 264 8.98 -13.71 17.10
CA GLY A 264 9.32 -12.30 17.34
C GLY A 264 9.45 -11.99 18.85
N PRO A 265 10.05 -10.85 19.23
CA PRO A 265 10.20 -10.47 20.64
C PRO A 265 8.83 -10.10 21.22
N GLY A 266 8.15 -11.08 21.82
CA GLY A 266 6.81 -10.84 22.37
C GLY A 266 5.97 -12.11 22.49
N GLY A 267 6.49 -13.13 23.17
CA GLY A 267 5.63 -14.15 23.75
C GLY A 267 4.81 -13.54 24.88
N MET A 268 3.68 -12.91 24.57
CA MET A 268 2.60 -12.65 25.52
C MET A 268 1.29 -13.12 24.88
N ARG A 269 0.97 -14.39 25.13
CA ARG A 269 -0.43 -14.80 25.23
C ARG A 269 -0.85 -14.45 26.65
N GLU A 270 -1.68 -13.43 26.82
CA GLU A 270 -2.56 -13.35 27.97
C GLU A 270 -3.81 -12.57 27.62
N ASN A 271 -4.94 -13.16 28.04
CA ASN A 271 -6.29 -12.68 27.86
C ASN A 271 -6.44 -11.27 28.44
N ASP A 272 -7.11 -10.36 27.72
CA ASP A 272 -8.14 -9.57 28.37
C ASP A 272 -9.20 -9.11 27.37
N ALA A 273 -10.39 -9.65 27.56
CA ALA A 273 -11.60 -9.25 26.87
C ALA A 273 -12.09 -7.92 27.48
N SER A 274 -11.77 -6.79 26.86
CA SER A 274 -12.60 -5.59 26.96
C SER A 274 -12.37 -4.59 25.83
N THR A 275 -13.32 -4.59 24.89
CA THR A 275 -13.82 -3.39 24.16
C THR A 275 -12.81 -2.60 23.31
N GLU A 276 -12.42 -3.13 22.15
CA GLU A 276 -11.89 -2.29 21.06
C GLU A 276 -13.01 -1.50 20.37
N LYS A 277 -13.04 -0.18 20.61
CA LYS A 277 -13.57 0.76 19.62
C LYS A 277 -12.48 1.01 18.60
N ASN A 278 -12.70 0.52 17.39
CA ASN A 278 -11.97 0.90 16.18
C ASN A 278 -11.85 2.43 16.07
N VAL A 279 -10.64 2.95 16.22
CA VAL A 279 -10.24 4.24 15.64
C VAL A 279 -9.13 3.94 14.64
N ALA A 280 -9.40 4.27 13.38
CA ALA A 280 -8.46 4.13 12.28
C ALA A 280 -7.10 4.77 12.65
N LEU A 281 -6.02 4.00 12.52
CA LEU A 281 -4.65 4.50 12.51
C LEU A 281 -4.48 5.42 11.29
N ALA A 282 -4.75 6.71 11.47
CA ALA A 282 -4.19 7.75 10.62
C ALA A 282 -2.68 7.76 10.89
N HIS A 283 -1.88 7.19 9.99
CA HIS A 283 -0.43 7.35 10.01
C HIS A 283 -0.10 8.83 9.80
N VAL A 284 0.16 9.56 10.89
CA VAL A 284 0.77 10.89 10.84
C VAL A 284 2.21 10.71 10.36
N SER A 285 2.46 11.11 9.11
CA SER A 285 3.73 10.80 8.40
C SER A 285 4.89 11.74 8.72
N GLY A 286 4.63 12.95 9.21
CA GLY A 286 5.70 13.89 9.52
C GLY A 286 6.25 13.74 10.92
N SER A 287 7.51 14.10 11.00
CA SER A 287 8.36 13.88 12.16
C SER A 287 8.89 15.19 12.73
N ASN A 288 8.29 16.35 12.45
CA ASN A 288 8.73 17.64 12.98
C ASN A 288 7.58 18.63 13.04
N PHE A 289 7.77 19.77 13.71
CA PHE A 289 6.74 20.80 13.85
C PHE A 289 6.49 21.63 12.60
N SER A 290 7.14 21.33 11.47
CA SER A 290 6.72 21.83 10.16
C SER A 290 5.63 20.96 9.52
N ASP A 291 5.28 19.80 10.10
CA ASP A 291 4.10 19.04 9.72
C ASP A 291 2.86 19.52 10.49
N PHE A 292 1.91 20.06 9.73
CA PHE A 292 0.62 20.50 10.26
C PHE A 292 -0.12 19.38 10.99
N SER A 293 -0.14 18.16 10.45
CA SER A 293 -0.90 17.04 11.03
C SER A 293 -0.38 16.60 12.41
N LEU A 294 0.95 16.68 12.62
CA LEU A 294 1.55 16.43 13.93
C LEU A 294 1.17 17.54 14.92
N VAL A 295 1.32 18.81 14.52
CA VAL A 295 0.98 19.96 15.37
C VAL A 295 -0.51 19.96 15.74
N ASP A 296 -1.37 19.68 14.77
CA ASP A 296 -2.83 19.64 14.91
C ASP A 296 -3.27 18.53 15.89
N ALA A 297 -2.74 17.33 15.72
CA ALA A 297 -3.06 16.21 16.61
C ALA A 297 -2.60 16.45 18.06
N ILE A 298 -1.44 17.08 18.26
CA ILE A 298 -0.97 17.45 19.61
C ILE A 298 -1.85 18.57 20.18
N PHE A 299 -2.17 19.59 19.37
CA PHE A 299 -3.04 20.69 19.77
C PHE A 299 -4.40 20.18 20.27
N ASP A 300 -5.02 19.24 19.55
CA ASP A 300 -6.31 18.66 19.93
C ASP A 300 -6.27 17.91 21.28
N GLU A 301 -5.17 17.22 21.59
CA GLU A 301 -4.97 16.58 22.89
C GLU A 301 -4.88 17.62 24.01
N LEU A 302 -4.04 18.64 23.84
CA LEU A 302 -3.86 19.69 24.85
C LEU A 302 -5.13 20.53 25.03
N ALA A 303 -5.85 20.83 23.95
CA ALA A 303 -7.12 21.56 23.98
C ALA A 303 -8.20 20.80 24.75
N ALA A 304 -8.12 19.47 24.76
CA ALA A 304 -8.95 18.60 25.58
C ALA A 304 -8.37 18.33 26.98
N ALA A 305 -7.40 19.12 27.43
CA ALA A 305 -6.72 19.03 28.72
C ALA A 305 -6.01 17.69 28.97
N ARG A 306 -5.54 17.02 27.90
CA ARG A 306 -4.79 15.77 27.98
C ARG A 306 -3.32 16.03 27.70
N ALA A 307 -2.46 15.64 28.64
CA ALA A 307 -1.01 15.79 28.48
C ALA A 307 -0.46 14.86 27.39
N VAL A 308 0.60 15.32 26.71
CA VAL A 308 1.28 14.57 25.66
C VAL A 308 2.76 14.48 25.99
N GLY A 309 3.34 13.28 25.92
CA GLY A 309 4.79 13.11 26.05
C GLY A 309 5.47 13.38 24.72
N LEU A 310 6.46 14.25 24.68
CA LEU A 310 7.19 14.62 23.46
C LEU A 310 8.67 14.26 23.59
N ALA A 311 9.17 13.48 22.64
CA ALA A 311 10.59 13.20 22.42
C ALA A 311 11.08 13.94 21.16
N SER A 312 12.22 14.62 21.24
CA SER A 312 12.81 15.41 20.16
C SER A 312 14.32 15.16 20.05
N LEU A 313 14.84 15.01 18.83
CA LEU A 313 16.28 14.96 18.57
C LEU A 313 16.80 16.39 18.36
N LEU A 314 17.55 16.92 19.32
CA LEU A 314 18.04 18.31 19.26
C LEU A 314 19.38 18.44 18.53
N ALA A 315 20.22 17.40 18.61
CA ALA A 315 21.53 17.31 17.98
C ALA A 315 21.84 15.86 17.61
N THR A 316 22.58 15.63 16.52
CA THR A 316 23.06 14.30 16.14
C THR A 316 24.57 14.30 15.89
N ARG A 317 25.23 13.16 16.10
CA ARG A 317 26.63 12.90 15.77
C ARG A 317 26.72 11.60 15.00
N GLY A 318 27.53 11.53 13.95
CA GLY A 318 27.65 10.35 13.10
C GLY A 318 26.47 10.15 12.14
N SER A 319 26.30 8.94 11.63
CA SER A 319 25.29 8.63 10.60
C SER A 319 23.99 8.14 11.23
N MET A 320 22.97 9.00 11.26
CA MET A 320 21.63 8.70 11.79
C MET A 320 20.56 8.67 10.67
N PRO A 321 19.54 7.80 10.73
CA PRO A 321 18.45 7.74 9.73
C PRO A 321 17.61 9.03 9.64
N ARG A 322 17.56 9.79 10.74
CA ARG A 322 16.91 11.10 10.84
C ARG A 322 17.87 12.08 11.50
N HIS A 323 17.78 13.34 11.08
CA HIS A 323 18.60 14.45 11.56
C HIS A 323 17.84 15.29 12.61
N GLU A 324 18.50 16.32 13.13
CA GLU A 324 17.97 17.24 14.13
C GLU A 324 16.59 17.80 13.76
N GLY A 325 15.72 17.91 14.76
CA GLY A 325 14.32 18.33 14.61
C GLY A 325 13.33 17.19 14.39
N ALA A 326 13.79 15.93 14.35
CA ALA A 326 12.90 14.77 14.39
C ALA A 326 12.20 14.64 15.75
N ARG A 327 10.89 14.36 15.75
CA ARG A 327 10.00 14.36 16.91
C ARG A 327 9.05 13.16 16.89
N LEU A 328 8.80 12.62 18.08
CA LEU A 328 7.81 11.60 18.37
C LEU A 328 6.98 12.05 19.57
N ALA A 329 5.66 11.96 19.48
CA ALA A 329 4.75 12.28 20.57
C ALA A 329 3.92 11.05 20.96
N VAL A 330 3.61 10.94 22.24
CA VAL A 330 2.77 9.88 22.81
C VAL A 330 1.57 10.55 23.47
N THR A 331 0.39 10.28 22.91
CA THR A 331 -0.89 10.82 23.40
C THR A 331 -1.34 10.13 24.69
N ALA A 332 -2.35 10.69 25.36
CA ALA A 332 -2.95 10.11 26.57
C ALA A 332 -3.47 8.67 26.36
N ASP A 333 -4.06 8.38 25.21
CA ASP A 333 -4.54 7.05 24.82
C ASP A 333 -3.45 6.13 24.26
N GLY A 334 -2.17 6.54 24.31
CA GLY A 334 -1.03 5.72 23.94
C GLY A 334 -0.72 5.65 22.44
N ARG A 335 -1.44 6.43 21.61
CA ARG A 335 -1.11 6.57 20.19
C ARG A 335 0.25 7.24 20.03
N LEU A 336 0.97 6.82 18.99
CA LEU A 336 2.27 7.37 18.60
C LEU A 336 2.07 8.31 17.40
N LEU A 337 2.58 9.53 17.52
CA LEU A 337 2.55 10.54 16.46
C LEU A 337 3.98 10.91 16.08
N GLY A 338 4.32 10.85 14.79
CA GLY A 338 5.69 11.10 14.32
C GLY A 338 6.68 9.96 14.60
N THR A 339 7.96 10.22 14.37
CA THR A 339 9.06 9.25 14.51
C THR A 339 10.40 9.95 14.68
N VAL A 340 11.32 9.35 15.46
CA VAL A 340 12.71 9.84 15.60
C VAL A 340 13.69 9.10 14.68
N GLY A 341 13.24 8.12 13.89
CA GLY A 341 14.05 7.45 12.87
C GLY A 341 14.13 5.93 12.96
N GLY A 342 13.36 5.30 13.86
CA GLY A 342 13.27 3.84 13.97
C GLY A 342 14.37 3.19 14.83
N GLY A 343 14.29 1.86 14.98
CA GLY A 343 15.27 1.06 15.72
C GLY A 343 15.26 1.27 17.24
N ALA A 344 16.41 1.05 17.90
CA ALA A 344 16.54 1.15 19.35
C ALA A 344 16.30 2.58 19.87
N MET A 345 16.69 3.60 19.09
CA MET A 345 16.44 4.99 19.45
C MET A 345 14.94 5.30 19.53
N GLU A 346 14.15 4.75 18.61
CA GLU A 346 12.70 4.91 18.63
C GLU A 346 12.08 4.34 19.91
N GLN A 347 12.52 3.15 20.34
CA GLN A 347 12.00 2.53 21.56
C GLN A 347 12.33 3.35 22.81
N ILE A 348 13.58 3.81 22.93
CA ILE A 348 14.00 4.69 24.03
C ILE A 348 13.17 5.99 24.03
N ALA A 349 12.93 6.58 22.86
CA ALA A 349 12.10 7.78 22.74
C ALA A 349 10.64 7.52 23.14
N ILE A 350 10.04 6.41 22.71
CA ILE A 350 8.67 6.02 23.07
C ILE A 350 8.53 5.79 24.57
N GLU A 351 9.44 5.01 25.17
CA GLU A 351 9.41 4.69 26.60
C GLU A 351 9.54 5.96 27.46
N ARG A 352 10.50 6.83 27.13
CA ARG A 352 10.71 8.07 27.90
C ARG A 352 9.58 9.07 27.68
N ALA A 353 9.06 9.21 26.46
CA ALA A 353 7.91 10.07 26.20
C ALA A 353 6.65 9.58 26.94
N ARG A 354 6.40 8.27 26.96
CA ARG A 354 5.34 7.66 27.80
C ARG A 354 5.52 8.02 29.27
N ALA A 355 6.73 7.83 29.81
CA ALA A 355 7.01 8.15 31.19
C ALA A 355 6.78 9.64 31.50
N ALA A 356 7.24 10.55 30.63
CA ALA A 356 7.04 11.99 30.80
C ALA A 356 5.55 12.36 30.79
N ARG A 357 4.78 11.83 29.83
CA ARG A 357 3.32 11.96 29.80
C ARG A 357 2.66 11.54 31.11
N ASP A 358 3.17 10.48 31.73
CA ASP A 358 2.65 9.91 32.97
C ASP A 358 3.21 10.60 34.24
N GLY A 359 3.92 11.72 34.08
CA GLY A 359 4.37 12.59 35.17
C GLY A 359 5.85 12.47 35.54
N ALA A 360 6.65 11.71 34.78
CA ALA A 360 8.10 11.73 34.96
C ALA A 360 8.68 13.11 34.57
N ALA A 361 9.79 13.49 35.21
CA ALA A 361 10.47 14.75 34.92
C ALA A 361 10.98 14.81 33.48
N SER A 362 11.04 16.02 32.93
CA SER A 362 11.71 16.28 31.66
C SER A 362 13.18 15.89 31.74
N SER A 363 13.76 15.49 30.60
CA SER A 363 15.14 15.04 30.52
C SER A 363 15.80 15.44 29.20
N LEU A 364 17.12 15.62 29.27
CA LEU A 364 17.97 15.92 28.11
C LEU A 364 19.24 15.08 28.24
N GLU A 365 19.48 14.18 27.30
CA GLU A 365 20.62 13.25 27.37
C GLU A 365 21.17 12.89 25.99
N TRP A 366 22.51 12.78 25.89
CA TRP A 366 23.15 12.13 24.75
C TRP A 366 22.98 10.61 24.86
N VAL A 367 22.18 10.06 23.96
CA VAL A 367 21.98 8.61 23.85
C VAL A 367 22.97 8.07 22.81
N THR A 368 23.88 7.22 23.27
CA THR A 368 24.96 6.65 22.45
C THR A 368 24.64 5.24 21.95
N SER A 369 24.97 4.98 20.68
CA SER A 369 24.72 3.69 19.99
C SER A 369 25.57 2.50 20.48
N SER A 370 26.55 2.72 21.36
CA SER A 370 27.44 1.67 21.90
C SER A 370 26.77 0.64 22.83
N ARG A 371 25.43 0.67 22.95
CA ARG A 371 24.61 -0.26 23.74
C ARG A 371 23.68 -1.14 22.89
N SER A 372 23.76 -1.11 21.56
CA SER A 372 22.89 -1.92 20.69
C SER A 372 23.66 -2.55 19.53
N ASP A 373 23.50 -3.87 19.35
CA ASP A 373 24.09 -4.69 18.28
C ASP A 373 23.57 -4.36 16.86
N MET A 374 23.64 -3.10 16.38
CA MET A 374 23.28 -2.76 14.98
C MET A 374 24.10 -1.60 14.37
N ALA A 375 24.19 -1.64 13.03
CA ALA A 375 25.13 -0.96 12.14
C ALA A 375 24.95 0.56 11.90
N CYS A 376 24.18 1.27 12.73
CA CYS A 376 24.00 2.73 12.62
C CYS A 376 24.66 3.42 13.83
N GLY A 377 25.97 3.67 13.76
CA GLY A 377 26.79 4.12 14.89
C GLY A 377 26.72 5.62 15.23
N GLY A 378 25.54 6.23 15.15
CA GLY A 378 25.36 7.64 15.51
C GLY A 378 24.86 7.85 16.94
N ASP A 379 25.16 9.01 17.52
CA ASP A 379 24.66 9.45 18.83
C ASP A 379 23.65 10.57 18.63
N ALA A 380 22.64 10.66 19.49
CA ALA A 380 21.68 11.76 19.44
C ALA A 380 21.40 12.36 20.81
N LEU A 381 21.29 13.69 20.85
CA LEU A 381 20.79 14.42 22.00
C LEU A 381 19.28 14.32 22.03
N LEU A 382 18.76 13.43 22.87
CA LEU A 382 17.36 13.18 23.05
C LEU A 382 16.81 14.08 24.16
N ALA A 383 15.88 14.95 23.78
CA ALA A 383 15.13 15.79 24.68
C ALA A 383 13.73 15.22 24.87
N VAL A 384 13.30 15.05 26.12
CA VAL A 384 11.99 14.50 26.48
C VAL A 384 11.30 15.44 27.45
N ARG A 385 10.09 15.85 27.14
CA ARG A 385 9.25 16.69 28.00
C ARG A 385 7.78 16.35 27.89
N THR A 386 7.02 16.82 28.85
CA THR A 386 5.55 16.79 28.81
C THR A 386 5.05 18.09 28.21
N LEU A 387 4.16 17.97 27.23
CA LEU A 387 3.35 19.08 26.77
C LEU A 387 2.05 19.12 27.58
N ALA A 388 1.73 20.30 28.08
CA ALA A 388 0.58 20.56 28.93
C ALA A 388 -0.27 21.70 28.33
N PRO A 389 -1.48 21.98 28.86
CA PRO A 389 -2.32 23.07 28.36
C PRO A 389 -1.62 24.44 28.29
N ASP A 390 -0.59 24.67 29.11
CA ASP A 390 0.22 25.90 29.07
C ASP A 390 1.05 26.06 27.78
N ASP A 391 1.30 24.97 27.03
CA ASP A 391 1.96 24.99 25.72
C ASP A 391 1.01 25.34 24.56
N LEU A 392 -0.31 25.37 24.80
CA LEU A 392 -1.32 25.64 23.76
C LEU A 392 -1.06 26.92 22.96
N PRO A 393 -0.66 28.06 23.55
CA PRO A 393 -0.41 29.28 22.79
C PRO A 393 0.67 29.10 21.70
N VAL A 394 1.71 28.33 21.99
CA VAL A 394 2.78 28.06 21.02
C VAL A 394 2.27 27.13 19.91
N LEU A 395 1.56 26.06 20.26
CA LEU A 395 0.99 25.16 19.23
C LEU A 395 -0.03 25.87 18.34
N LEU A 396 -0.83 26.78 18.91
CA LEU A 396 -1.75 27.62 18.13
C LEU A 396 -0.99 28.53 17.15
N ALA A 397 0.08 29.18 17.61
CA ALA A 397 0.92 30.01 16.75
C ALA A 397 1.57 29.19 15.63
N LEU A 398 2.06 27.98 15.92
CA LEU A 398 2.57 27.05 14.91
C LEU A 398 1.48 26.69 13.89
N LYS A 399 0.28 26.31 14.37
CA LYS A 399 -0.87 25.97 13.52
C LYS A 399 -1.20 27.11 12.56
N GLN A 400 -1.32 28.33 13.07
CA GLN A 400 -1.61 29.53 12.26
C GLN A 400 -0.54 29.81 11.20
N VAL A 401 0.75 29.64 11.54
CA VAL A 401 1.85 29.82 10.58
C VAL A 401 1.79 28.76 9.48
N LEU A 402 1.52 27.50 9.83
CA LEU A 402 1.46 26.39 8.88
C LEU A 402 0.24 26.50 7.96
N GLU A 403 -0.94 26.85 8.48
CA GLU A 403 -2.16 27.11 7.70
C GLU A 403 -2.00 28.33 6.79
N GLY A 404 -1.36 29.38 7.29
CA GLY A 404 -1.13 30.62 6.55
C GLY A 404 -0.03 30.54 5.49
N GLY A 405 0.67 29.41 5.37
CA GLY A 405 1.79 29.25 4.43
C GLY A 405 3.06 30.05 4.83
N GLY A 406 3.15 30.44 6.09
CA GLY A 406 4.19 31.30 6.62
C GLY A 406 5.51 30.59 6.94
N THR A 407 6.39 31.36 7.59
CA THR A 407 7.61 30.87 8.24
C THR A 407 7.67 31.46 9.64
N ALA A 408 8.12 30.66 10.59
CA ALA A 408 8.41 31.12 11.94
C ALA A 408 9.67 30.46 12.47
N ALA A 409 10.12 30.90 13.64
CA ALA A 409 11.14 30.22 14.40
C ALA A 409 10.57 29.75 15.73
N LEU A 410 10.96 28.55 16.11
CA LEU A 410 10.69 27.96 17.41
C LEU A 410 11.98 27.98 18.23
N ARG A 411 11.86 28.32 19.51
CA ARG A 411 12.93 28.26 20.50
C ARG A 411 12.52 27.31 21.61
N GLU A 412 13.42 26.40 21.97
CA GLU A 412 13.31 25.63 23.21
C GLU A 412 14.51 25.93 24.10
N ASP A 413 14.23 26.38 25.32
CA ASP A 413 15.22 26.66 26.36
C ASP A 413 15.34 25.44 27.27
N TRP A 414 16.50 24.79 27.20
CA TRP A 414 16.87 23.62 27.99
C TRP A 414 18.02 23.94 28.96
N SER A 415 18.22 25.22 29.29
CA SER A 415 19.21 25.62 30.31
C SER A 415 18.92 25.01 31.69
N ASP A 416 17.63 24.78 31.99
CA ASP A 416 17.15 23.88 33.04
C ASP A 416 16.43 22.67 32.39
N PRO A 417 17.09 21.51 32.27
CA PRO A 417 16.49 20.32 31.66
C PRO A 417 15.25 19.78 32.36
N SER A 418 15.02 20.15 33.63
CA SER A 418 13.86 19.69 34.40
C SER A 418 12.59 20.48 34.08
N ALA A 419 12.74 21.72 33.59
CA ALA A 419 11.65 22.65 33.29
C ALA A 419 11.91 23.39 31.96
N PRO A 420 11.99 22.68 30.82
CA PRO A 420 12.27 23.29 29.54
C PRO A 420 11.11 24.18 29.07
N VAL A 421 11.44 25.31 28.43
CA VAL A 421 10.44 26.28 27.96
C VAL A 421 10.44 26.37 26.45
N MET A 422 9.27 26.16 25.83
CA MET A 422 9.08 26.32 24.40
C MET A 422 8.39 27.65 24.09
N THR A 423 8.92 28.42 23.13
CA THR A 423 8.39 29.73 22.72
C THR A 423 8.56 29.95 21.21
N MET A 424 7.74 30.84 20.66
CA MET A 424 7.98 31.39 19.32
C MET A 424 9.13 32.41 19.39
N ALA A 425 10.09 32.33 18.47
CA ALA A 425 11.20 33.27 18.38
C ALA A 425 10.92 34.35 17.32
N GLU A 426 11.38 35.57 17.60
CA GLU A 426 11.22 36.74 16.72
C GLU A 426 12.12 36.68 15.48
N ASP A 427 13.27 35.99 15.58
CA ASP A 427 14.26 35.89 14.50
C ASP A 427 14.31 34.50 13.87
N THR A 428 14.35 34.42 12.54
CA THR A 428 14.62 33.15 11.83
C THR A 428 16.08 32.77 11.97
N CYS A 429 16.35 31.58 12.51
CA CYS A 429 17.72 31.06 12.69
C CYS A 429 18.39 30.75 11.34
N PRO A 430 19.66 31.13 11.11
CA PRO A 430 20.46 30.57 10.01
C PRO A 430 20.61 29.05 10.21
N SER A 431 20.45 28.29 9.13
CA SER A 431 20.14 26.85 9.16
C SER A 431 21.23 25.92 9.72
N SER A 432 22.41 26.42 10.09
CA SER A 432 23.59 25.58 10.35
C SER A 432 23.76 25.13 11.80
N VAL A 433 23.18 25.82 12.80
CA VAL A 433 23.26 25.40 14.21
C VAL A 433 21.88 25.45 14.85
N ARG A 434 21.30 24.27 15.10
CA ARG A 434 20.00 24.13 15.76
C ARG A 434 20.12 23.99 17.28
N TRP A 435 21.24 23.50 17.79
CA TRP A 435 21.50 23.32 19.23
C TRP A 435 22.77 24.06 19.64
N ASP A 436 22.67 24.91 20.66
CA ASP A 436 23.80 25.57 21.31
C ASP A 436 24.08 24.89 22.66
N GLU A 437 25.17 24.13 22.72
CA GLU A 437 25.59 23.37 23.91
C GLU A 437 26.02 24.28 25.08
N ALA A 438 26.46 25.52 24.81
CA ALA A 438 26.90 26.44 25.85
C ALA A 438 25.71 27.12 26.56
N SER A 439 24.65 27.46 25.81
CA SER A 439 23.46 28.11 26.36
C SER A 439 22.31 27.14 26.68
N GLY A 440 22.36 25.90 26.18
CA GLY A 440 21.26 24.95 26.29
C GLY A 440 20.04 25.34 25.45
N ILE A 441 20.23 26.10 24.37
CA ILE A 441 19.12 26.61 23.55
C ILE A 441 19.03 25.83 22.24
N TYR A 442 17.83 25.32 21.93
CA TYR A 442 17.48 24.78 20.63
C TYR A 442 16.67 25.80 19.82
N ARG A 443 16.94 25.90 18.51
CA ARG A 443 16.22 26.73 17.55
C ARG A 443 15.88 25.96 16.28
N GLU A 444 14.64 26.11 15.83
CA GLU A 444 14.13 25.45 14.62
C GLU A 444 13.33 26.42 13.76
N SER A 445 13.59 26.43 12.45
CA SER A 445 12.73 27.13 11.50
C SER A 445 11.50 26.28 11.19
N ILE A 446 10.33 26.84 11.44
CA ILE A 446 9.03 26.25 11.12
C ILE A 446 8.61 26.77 9.76
N VAL A 447 8.43 25.85 8.83
CA VAL A 447 8.26 26.18 7.42
C VAL A 447 7.07 25.39 6.91
N SER A 448 6.00 26.08 6.50
CA SER A 448 4.82 25.43 5.94
C SER A 448 5.20 24.47 4.79
N PRO A 449 4.47 23.33 4.64
CA PRO A 449 4.63 22.43 3.50
C PRO A 449 4.58 23.20 2.18
N SER A 450 5.40 22.81 1.21
CA SER A 450 5.37 23.42 -0.11
C SER A 450 4.06 23.06 -0.79
N ARG A 451 3.29 24.06 -1.22
CA ARG A 451 2.03 23.82 -1.92
C ARG A 451 2.34 23.44 -3.36
N LEU A 452 1.68 22.39 -3.84
CA LEU A 452 1.80 21.90 -5.21
C LEU A 452 0.45 22.05 -5.91
N HIS A 453 0.37 22.98 -6.83
CA HIS A 453 -0.80 23.20 -7.68
C HIS A 453 -0.68 22.31 -8.92
N VAL A 454 -1.57 21.31 -9.02
CA VAL A 454 -1.62 20.35 -10.12
C VAL A 454 -2.81 20.67 -11.01
N PHE A 455 -2.56 21.24 -12.18
CA PHE A 455 -3.58 21.49 -13.19
C PHE A 455 -3.67 20.29 -14.12
N GLY A 456 -4.62 19.40 -13.86
CA GLY A 456 -4.84 18.16 -14.60
C GLY A 456 -4.89 16.94 -13.68
N ALA A 457 -6.09 16.40 -13.48
CA ALA A 457 -6.38 15.17 -12.72
C ALA A 457 -6.34 13.91 -13.61
N GLY A 458 -5.63 13.94 -14.74
CA GLY A 458 -5.43 12.75 -15.59
C GLY A 458 -4.64 11.63 -14.88
N HIS A 459 -4.32 10.55 -15.61
CA HIS A 459 -3.58 9.41 -15.04
C HIS A 459 -2.23 9.81 -14.41
N VAL A 460 -1.48 10.71 -15.05
CA VAL A 460 -0.21 11.23 -14.52
C VAL A 460 -0.44 12.11 -13.29
N GLY A 461 -1.43 13.01 -13.34
CA GLY A 461 -1.75 13.90 -12.23
C GLY A 461 -2.18 13.15 -10.97
N ALA A 462 -3.05 12.14 -11.10
CA ALA A 462 -3.45 11.30 -9.97
C ALA A 462 -2.28 10.54 -9.35
N ALA A 463 -1.39 9.96 -10.18
CA ALA A 463 -0.19 9.29 -9.68
C ALA A 463 0.77 10.26 -8.98
N LEU A 464 0.97 11.46 -9.54
CA LEU A 464 1.82 12.49 -8.97
C LEU A 464 1.30 12.98 -7.61
N VAL A 465 -0.01 13.19 -7.46
CA VAL A 465 -0.62 13.66 -6.21
C VAL A 465 -0.35 12.69 -5.07
N GLY A 466 -0.58 11.39 -5.28
CA GLY A 466 -0.34 10.39 -4.24
C GLY A 466 1.12 10.37 -3.77
N MET A 467 2.09 10.40 -4.69
CA MET A 467 3.51 10.39 -4.34
C MET A 467 4.00 11.73 -3.77
N SER A 468 3.48 12.85 -4.27
CA SER A 468 3.87 14.20 -3.81
C SER A 468 3.35 14.50 -2.42
N ALA A 469 2.13 14.05 -2.09
CA ALA A 469 1.58 14.13 -0.74
C ALA A 469 2.48 13.37 0.25
N ALA A 470 2.86 12.13 -0.08
CA ALA A 470 3.79 11.34 0.74
C ALA A 470 5.19 11.99 0.87
N ALA A 471 5.63 12.76 -0.14
CA ALA A 471 6.86 13.54 -0.10
C ALA A 471 6.73 14.89 0.63
N GLY A 472 5.59 15.18 1.27
CA GLY A 472 5.34 16.38 2.07
C GLY A 472 4.96 17.63 1.26
N PHE A 473 4.31 17.46 0.09
CA PHE A 473 3.67 18.56 -0.63
C PHE A 473 2.17 18.63 -0.31
N ALA A 474 1.66 19.83 -0.04
CA ALA A 474 0.22 20.07 0.05
C ALA A 474 -0.36 20.20 -1.37
N CYS A 475 -0.96 19.12 -1.87
CA CYS A 475 -1.38 19.02 -3.27
C CYS A 475 -2.79 19.62 -3.50
N HIS A 476 -2.88 20.71 -4.25
CA HIS A 476 -4.13 21.31 -4.69
C HIS A 476 -4.38 20.96 -6.16
N VAL A 477 -5.46 20.24 -6.45
CA VAL A 477 -5.72 19.67 -7.78
C VAL A 477 -6.87 20.39 -8.48
N TYR A 478 -6.68 20.67 -9.77
CA TYR A 478 -7.58 21.44 -10.61
C TYR A 478 -7.85 20.66 -11.91
N ASP A 479 -9.11 20.43 -12.26
CA ASP A 479 -9.49 19.84 -13.56
C ASP A 479 -10.91 20.32 -13.94
N ASP A 480 -11.18 20.43 -15.24
CA ASP A 480 -12.49 20.81 -15.77
C ASP A 480 -13.44 19.62 -15.88
N ARG A 481 -12.92 18.38 -15.82
CA ARG A 481 -13.72 17.16 -15.91
C ARG A 481 -14.22 16.69 -14.54
N PRO A 482 -15.53 16.71 -14.29
CA PRO A 482 -16.11 16.42 -12.97
C PRO A 482 -15.87 14.98 -12.51
N GLU A 483 -15.72 14.03 -13.43
CA GLU A 483 -15.45 12.61 -13.16
C GLU A 483 -14.02 12.34 -12.72
N LEU A 484 -13.08 13.26 -12.98
CA LEU A 484 -11.67 13.09 -12.64
C LEU A 484 -11.29 13.87 -11.38
N ALA A 485 -11.82 15.07 -11.21
CA ALA A 485 -11.61 15.92 -10.04
C ALA A 485 -12.57 15.54 -8.89
N THR A 486 -12.45 14.33 -8.36
CA THR A 486 -13.24 13.87 -7.22
C THR A 486 -12.36 13.52 -6.01
N PRO A 487 -12.80 13.81 -4.77
CA PRO A 487 -12.06 13.41 -3.56
C PRO A 487 -11.83 11.89 -3.48
N GLU A 488 -12.77 11.08 -3.97
CA GLU A 488 -12.68 9.62 -3.94
C GLU A 488 -11.52 9.10 -4.82
N ARG A 489 -11.25 9.80 -5.93
CA ARG A 489 -10.17 9.44 -6.87
C ARG A 489 -8.82 10.05 -6.47
N LEU A 490 -8.85 11.12 -5.68
CA LEU A 490 -7.68 11.87 -5.22
C LEU A 490 -7.69 12.02 -3.68
N PRO A 491 -7.75 10.92 -2.91
CA PRO A 491 -7.93 10.98 -1.47
C PRO A 491 -6.75 11.64 -0.72
N GLN A 492 -5.57 11.72 -1.35
CA GLN A 492 -4.39 12.39 -0.80
C GLN A 492 -4.27 13.88 -1.18
N ALA A 493 -5.20 14.43 -1.97
CA ALA A 493 -5.17 15.85 -2.31
C ALA A 493 -5.61 16.70 -1.12
N ALA A 494 -4.89 17.81 -0.87
CA ALA A 494 -5.28 18.81 0.13
C ALA A 494 -6.56 19.55 -0.29
N SER A 495 -6.77 19.74 -1.60
CA SER A 495 -8.05 20.20 -2.14
C SER A 495 -8.24 19.74 -3.58
N VAL A 496 -9.48 19.56 -4.00
CA VAL A 496 -9.85 19.27 -5.39
C VAL A 496 -10.88 20.29 -5.85
N THR A 497 -10.57 21.05 -6.91
CA THR A 497 -11.44 22.12 -7.41
C THR A 497 -11.77 21.90 -8.88
N ARG A 498 -13.06 22.04 -9.21
CA ARG A 498 -13.62 21.83 -10.56
C ARG A 498 -13.93 23.17 -11.20
N GLY A 499 -13.68 23.28 -12.50
CA GLY A 499 -13.99 24.49 -13.27
C GLY A 499 -13.15 24.59 -14.53
N SER A 500 -13.39 25.61 -15.34
CA SER A 500 -12.57 25.87 -16.52
C SER A 500 -11.15 26.29 -16.12
N PHE A 501 -10.14 25.83 -16.87
CA PHE A 501 -8.73 26.05 -16.51
C PHE A 501 -8.33 27.53 -16.41
N ASP A 502 -8.94 28.42 -17.20
CA ASP A 502 -8.77 29.87 -17.11
C ASP A 502 -9.24 30.42 -15.76
N GLY A 503 -10.45 30.07 -15.34
CA GLY A 503 -11.04 30.46 -14.06
C GLY A 503 -10.29 29.85 -12.88
N LEU A 504 -9.91 28.57 -12.99
CA LEU A 504 -9.14 27.87 -11.96
C LEU A 504 -7.74 28.48 -11.78
N ALA A 505 -7.02 28.77 -12.87
CA ALA A 505 -5.69 29.38 -12.78
C ALA A 505 -5.75 30.81 -12.24
N ALA A 506 -6.78 31.60 -12.59
CA ALA A 506 -6.99 32.93 -12.02
C ALA A 506 -7.29 32.88 -10.51
N ALA A 507 -8.20 31.99 -10.09
CA ALA A 507 -8.65 31.86 -8.71
C ALA A 507 -7.63 31.17 -7.79
N ALA A 508 -6.72 30.37 -8.33
CA ALA A 508 -5.70 29.69 -7.54
C ALA A 508 -4.83 30.70 -6.78
N SER A 509 -4.78 30.57 -5.46
CA SER A 509 -3.86 31.34 -4.61
C SER A 509 -2.48 30.73 -4.71
N ILE A 510 -1.65 31.25 -5.62
CA ILE A 510 -0.28 30.78 -5.90
C ILE A 510 0.70 31.83 -5.35
N GLY A 511 1.54 31.43 -4.40
CA GLY A 511 2.57 32.25 -3.77
C GLY A 511 3.99 31.95 -4.25
N PRO A 512 4.99 32.71 -3.77
CA PRO A 512 6.38 32.64 -4.24
C PRO A 512 7.14 31.39 -3.78
N ARG A 513 6.52 30.56 -2.94
CA ARG A 513 7.07 29.30 -2.42
C ARG A 513 6.39 28.08 -3.02
N ASP A 514 5.37 28.31 -3.85
CA ASP A 514 4.51 27.26 -4.37
C ASP A 514 5.09 26.70 -5.68
N PHE A 515 4.67 25.48 -5.98
CA PHE A 515 5.05 24.74 -7.17
C PHE A 515 3.83 24.59 -8.05
N VAL A 516 3.99 24.81 -9.35
CA VAL A 516 2.92 24.64 -10.33
C VAL A 516 3.32 23.56 -11.33
N VAL A 517 2.42 22.60 -11.54
CA VAL A 517 2.57 21.53 -12.52
C VAL A 517 1.34 21.50 -13.42
N VAL A 518 1.58 21.65 -14.73
CA VAL A 518 0.56 21.68 -15.77
C VAL A 518 0.55 20.34 -16.51
N LEU A 519 -0.53 19.57 -16.32
CA LEU A 519 -0.77 18.20 -16.78
C LEU A 519 -2.16 18.06 -17.44
N THR A 520 -2.61 19.10 -18.15
CA THR A 520 -3.98 19.11 -18.69
C THR A 520 -4.13 18.11 -19.85
N HIS A 521 -5.36 17.92 -20.34
CA HIS A 521 -5.62 16.96 -21.42
C HIS A 521 -5.43 17.53 -22.84
N GLY A 522 -4.90 18.75 -23.00
CA GLY A 522 -4.71 19.35 -24.32
C GLY A 522 -3.88 20.63 -24.33
N HIS A 523 -3.14 20.85 -25.42
CA HIS A 523 -2.14 21.93 -25.53
C HIS A 523 -2.72 23.33 -25.35
N VAL A 524 -3.95 23.55 -25.79
CA VAL A 524 -4.64 24.84 -25.60
C VAL A 524 -4.85 25.13 -24.11
N HIS A 525 -5.22 24.11 -23.33
CA HIS A 525 -5.42 24.25 -21.89
C HIS A 525 -4.08 24.40 -21.15
N ASP A 526 -3.03 23.69 -21.59
CA ASP A 526 -1.68 23.87 -21.05
C ASP A 526 -1.21 25.33 -21.21
N GLU A 527 -1.35 25.88 -22.42
CA GLU A 527 -0.98 27.28 -22.72
C GLU A 527 -1.84 28.28 -21.94
N THR A 528 -3.15 28.00 -21.77
CA THR A 528 -4.06 28.83 -20.98
C THR A 528 -3.60 28.94 -19.54
N VAL A 529 -3.28 27.81 -18.90
CA VAL A 529 -2.79 27.79 -17.51
C VAL A 529 -1.42 28.46 -17.42
N LEU A 530 -0.50 28.16 -18.34
CA LEU A 530 0.83 28.76 -18.35
C LEU A 530 0.77 30.28 -18.48
N LEU A 531 -0.04 30.81 -19.41
CA LEU A 531 -0.20 32.25 -19.58
C LEU A 531 -0.75 32.89 -18.30
N ALA A 532 -1.80 32.30 -17.71
CA ALA A 532 -2.40 32.81 -16.48
C ALA A 532 -1.43 32.79 -15.28
N VAL A 533 -0.55 31.80 -15.19
CA VAL A 533 0.45 31.70 -14.11
C VAL A 533 1.63 32.64 -14.35
N LEU A 534 2.16 32.70 -15.57
CA LEU A 534 3.36 33.49 -15.90
C LEU A 534 3.09 34.99 -15.98
N THR A 535 1.85 35.42 -16.16
CA THR A 535 1.48 36.85 -16.16
C THR A 535 1.23 37.42 -14.76
N ARG A 536 1.23 36.60 -13.71
CA ARG A 536 1.06 37.06 -12.33
C ARG A 536 2.21 37.97 -11.88
N ASN A 537 1.90 38.90 -10.97
CA ASN A 537 2.91 39.75 -10.33
C ASN A 537 3.84 38.93 -9.41
N VAL A 538 3.27 37.95 -8.70
CA VAL A 538 4.00 37.03 -7.84
C VAL A 538 4.25 35.74 -8.61
N GLN A 539 5.52 35.41 -8.83
CA GLN A 539 5.92 34.19 -9.53
C GLN A 539 6.11 33.04 -8.55
N PRO A 540 5.62 31.82 -8.86
CA PRO A 540 5.88 30.64 -8.04
C PRO A 540 7.35 30.23 -8.07
N ALA A 541 7.75 29.40 -7.11
CA ALA A 541 9.13 28.92 -7.00
C ALA A 541 9.54 27.98 -8.14
N TYR A 542 8.53 27.39 -8.80
CA TYR A 542 8.68 26.43 -9.87
C TYR A 542 7.41 26.37 -10.73
N VAL A 543 7.61 26.31 -12.05
CA VAL A 543 6.56 25.98 -13.03
C VAL A 543 7.08 24.88 -13.94
N GLY A 544 6.31 23.81 -14.08
CA GLY A 544 6.60 22.74 -15.03
C GLY A 544 5.38 22.38 -15.87
N CYS A 545 5.61 22.04 -17.13
CA CYS A 545 4.55 21.64 -18.05
C CYS A 545 4.91 20.32 -18.75
N ILE A 546 3.95 19.39 -18.79
CA ILE A 546 4.08 18.19 -19.60
C ILE A 546 4.08 18.54 -21.08
N GLY A 547 4.88 17.82 -21.86
CA GLY A 547 4.96 18.02 -23.30
C GLY A 547 6.13 17.28 -23.92
N SER A 548 6.02 16.94 -25.21
CA SER A 548 7.19 16.50 -25.97
C SER A 548 8.06 17.70 -26.32
N ARG A 549 9.35 17.47 -26.62
CA ARG A 549 10.29 18.55 -27.00
C ARG A 549 9.72 19.48 -28.08
N ARG A 550 9.08 18.91 -29.10
CA ARG A 550 8.43 19.66 -30.19
C ARG A 550 7.27 20.52 -29.68
N LYS A 551 6.43 19.99 -28.79
CA LYS A 551 5.27 20.71 -28.22
C LYS A 551 5.73 21.83 -27.28
N SER A 552 6.74 21.56 -26.45
CA SER A 552 7.32 22.56 -25.57
C SER A 552 7.94 23.72 -26.36
N ALA A 553 8.61 23.47 -27.49
CA ALA A 553 9.14 24.54 -28.34
C ALA A 553 8.03 25.47 -28.87
N LEU A 554 6.93 24.90 -29.38
CA LEU A 554 5.80 25.69 -29.87
C LEU A 554 5.12 26.50 -28.76
N ALA A 555 4.91 25.89 -27.59
CA ALA A 555 4.33 26.59 -26.44
C ALA A 555 5.19 27.79 -25.99
N ARG A 556 6.53 27.67 -26.05
CA ARG A 556 7.45 28.79 -25.75
C ARG A 556 7.25 29.95 -26.72
N GLU A 557 7.16 29.68 -28.03
CA GLU A 557 6.92 30.70 -29.06
C GLU A 557 5.59 31.41 -28.84
N HIS A 558 4.52 30.67 -28.56
CA HIS A 558 3.20 31.24 -28.30
C HIS A 558 3.16 32.11 -27.04
N LEU A 559 3.82 31.68 -25.95
CA LEU A 559 3.87 32.47 -24.70
C LEU A 559 4.62 33.79 -24.89
N VAL A 560 5.73 33.79 -25.64
CA VAL A 560 6.46 35.02 -25.96
C VAL A 560 5.62 35.94 -26.85
N ALA A 561 4.95 35.38 -27.87
CA ALA A 561 4.05 36.14 -28.73
C ALA A 561 2.86 36.73 -27.97
N ALA A 562 2.41 36.07 -26.90
CA ALA A 562 1.37 36.54 -25.98
C ALA A 562 1.87 37.58 -24.96
N GLY A 563 3.14 37.99 -25.01
CA GLY A 563 3.70 39.06 -24.19
C GLY A 563 4.35 38.61 -22.87
N VAL A 564 4.57 37.31 -22.67
CA VAL A 564 5.36 36.81 -21.53
C VAL A 564 6.84 37.07 -21.80
N SER A 565 7.59 37.58 -20.81
CA SER A 565 9.03 37.82 -20.99
C SER A 565 9.80 36.52 -21.22
N GLN A 566 10.86 36.59 -22.04
CA GLN A 566 11.71 35.44 -22.35
C GLN A 566 12.26 34.77 -21.09
N GLU A 567 12.68 35.56 -20.09
CA GLU A 567 13.17 35.07 -18.80
C GLU A 567 12.13 34.17 -18.08
N ARG A 568 10.85 34.58 -18.06
CA ARG A 568 9.79 33.81 -17.42
C ARG A 568 9.49 32.53 -18.20
N VAL A 569 9.53 32.58 -19.52
CA VAL A 569 9.35 31.39 -20.37
C VAL A 569 10.50 30.41 -20.18
N ASP A 570 11.74 30.89 -20.15
CA ASP A 570 12.95 30.07 -19.97
C ASP A 570 12.99 29.39 -18.59
N ALA A 571 12.43 30.04 -17.57
CA ALA A 571 12.28 29.48 -16.23
C ALA A 571 11.30 28.29 -16.14
N VAL A 572 10.45 28.07 -17.16
CA VAL A 572 9.53 26.93 -17.15
C VAL A 572 10.24 25.63 -17.53
N ALA A 573 10.10 24.62 -16.66
CA ALA A 573 10.53 23.26 -16.91
C ALA A 573 9.59 22.58 -17.92
N MET A 574 9.97 22.64 -19.20
CA MET A 574 9.24 22.01 -20.30
C MET A 574 10.23 21.44 -21.35
N PRO A 575 10.27 20.10 -21.55
CA PRO A 575 9.48 19.07 -20.85
C PRO A 575 9.76 19.01 -19.35
N ILE A 576 8.70 18.78 -18.56
CA ILE A 576 8.79 18.57 -17.11
C ILE A 576 9.37 17.19 -16.77
N GLY A 577 10.06 17.09 -15.65
CA GLY A 577 10.61 15.87 -15.07
C GLY A 577 12.10 15.64 -15.34
N GLU A 578 12.74 14.82 -14.50
CA GLU A 578 14.10 14.35 -14.71
C GLU A 578 14.19 13.35 -15.88
N ALA A 579 15.29 13.39 -16.63
CA ALA A 579 15.52 12.57 -17.82
C ALA A 579 15.87 11.09 -17.48
N ILE A 580 14.92 10.38 -16.88
CA ILE A 580 15.07 8.98 -16.42
C ILE A 580 14.53 7.92 -17.40
N GLY A 581 14.09 8.34 -18.60
CA GLY A 581 13.51 7.43 -19.59
C GLY A 581 12.09 6.94 -19.27
N ALA A 582 11.32 7.74 -18.51
CA ALA A 582 9.96 7.40 -18.09
C ALA A 582 8.98 7.22 -19.27
N VAL A 583 8.15 6.17 -19.21
CA VAL A 583 7.14 5.82 -20.23
C VAL A 583 5.75 5.73 -19.63
N THR A 584 5.60 5.08 -18.48
CA THR A 584 4.28 4.89 -17.84
C THR A 584 3.84 6.12 -17.04
N PRO A 585 2.53 6.33 -16.77
CA PRO A 585 2.08 7.46 -15.96
C PRO A 585 2.73 7.54 -14.57
N ALA A 586 2.99 6.38 -13.95
CA ALA A 586 3.66 6.31 -12.65
C ALA A 586 5.15 6.68 -12.76
N GLU A 587 5.86 6.21 -13.78
CA GLU A 587 7.26 6.59 -14.03
C GLU A 587 7.40 8.09 -14.31
N ILE A 588 6.46 8.67 -15.09
CA ILE A 588 6.44 10.11 -15.37
C ILE A 588 6.19 10.88 -14.07
N ALA A 589 5.27 10.43 -13.21
CA ALA A 589 5.06 11.02 -11.91
C ALA A 589 6.31 10.97 -11.01
N VAL A 590 7.05 9.85 -11.02
CA VAL A 590 8.35 9.73 -10.30
C VAL A 590 9.38 10.72 -10.85
N SER A 591 9.50 10.82 -12.18
CA SER A 591 10.39 11.77 -12.86
C SER A 591 10.08 13.23 -12.46
N ILE A 592 8.80 13.60 -12.43
CA ILE A 592 8.36 14.93 -12.00
C ILE A 592 8.66 15.14 -10.51
N LEU A 593 8.30 14.19 -9.65
CA LEU A 593 8.53 14.30 -8.22
C LEU A 593 10.02 14.46 -7.88
N ALA A 594 10.90 13.72 -8.57
CA ALA A 594 12.34 13.86 -8.41
C ALA A 594 12.81 15.30 -8.66
N GLN A 595 12.33 15.91 -9.75
CA GLN A 595 12.64 17.31 -10.09
C GLN A 595 12.06 18.30 -9.07
N LEU A 596 10.82 18.08 -8.60
CA LEU A 596 10.19 18.91 -7.56
C LEU A 596 10.99 18.87 -6.25
N VAL A 597 11.41 17.67 -5.82
CA VAL A 597 12.23 17.48 -4.61
C VAL A 597 13.60 18.14 -4.76
N SER A 598 14.25 17.97 -5.91
CA SER A 598 15.52 18.61 -6.24
C SER A 598 15.42 20.15 -6.13
N ARG A 599 14.40 20.74 -6.76
CA ARG A 599 14.16 22.18 -6.71
C ARG A 599 13.85 22.66 -5.28
N ARG A 600 13.03 21.91 -4.52
CA ARG A 600 12.74 22.22 -3.11
C ARG A 600 14.01 22.16 -2.25
N ALA A 601 14.93 21.25 -2.51
CA ALA A 601 16.22 21.16 -1.82
C ALA A 601 17.12 22.36 -2.14
N GLN A 602 17.22 22.76 -3.40
CA GLN A 602 17.98 23.96 -3.82
C GLN A 602 17.46 25.23 -3.15
N LEU A 603 16.14 25.39 -3.07
CA LEU A 603 15.50 26.54 -2.41
C LEU A 603 15.73 26.55 -0.89
N ARG A 604 15.88 25.38 -0.26
CA ARG A 604 16.29 25.29 1.15
C ARG A 604 17.74 25.71 1.33
N ALA A 605 18.63 25.24 0.46
CA ALA A 605 20.06 25.59 0.50
C ALA A 605 20.31 27.08 0.26
N ALA A 606 19.56 27.72 -0.63
CA ALA A 606 19.69 29.16 -0.91
C ALA A 606 19.17 30.08 0.21
N ARG A 607 18.52 29.52 1.25
CA ARG A 607 18.02 30.25 2.43
C ARG A 607 18.93 30.11 3.64
N GLY A 608 19.85 29.13 3.61
CA GLY A 608 20.91 28.95 4.59
C GLY A 608 22.18 29.64 4.15
#